data_AF-A0AAW3WFM4-F1
#
_entry.id   AF-A0AAW3WFM4-F1
#
_cell.length_a   1.000
_cell.length_b   1.000
_cell.length_c   1.000
_cell.angle_alpha   90.00
_cell.angle_beta   90.00
_cell.angle_gamma   90.00
#
_symmetry.space_group_name_H-M   'P 1'
#
loop_
_entity.id
_entity.type
_entity.pdbx_description
1 polymer ?
#
loop_
_entity_poly.entity_id
_entity_poly.type
_entity_poly.pdbx_seq_one_letter_code
_entity_poly.pdbx_strand_id
1 'polypeptide(L)'
;MSFVNVRKIPSPEEIKEITPLADNLKRIKAERDEEIKKIFSGNSDKFVVIIGPCSADDENSVCDYVSRLAKVNEKVKDKLFIVPRIYTNKPRTTGEGYKGMFHQPDPEKSPNILEGLISIRKMFIRAIEESGLTPADEMLYPSNYMYCDDLLTYVAIGARSVENQQHRLTASGIDVPVGMKNPTSGDLSVMFNSIQAAHAKHNFLYRHNEVNTTGNPYAHAIMRGSVNKHGNNIPNYHYEDLMRVSELYGECNFPYPAVIVDANHANSMKKFAEQPRIVKEILYSRGYNNDLKKLVKGVMIESYIEEGCQKIDEHIYGKSITDPCLGWAATEQLLYYIAEQV
;
A
#
# COMPACT_ATOMS: atom_id res chain seq x y z
N MET A 1 27.89 -5.21 -22.76
CA MET A 1 26.84 -5.39 -21.73
C MET A 1 27.51 -5.91 -20.47
N SER A 2 27.20 -5.33 -19.31
CA SER A 2 27.84 -5.65 -18.01
C SER A 2 27.08 -6.68 -17.17
N PHE A 3 26.04 -7.31 -17.73
CA PHE A 3 25.23 -8.27 -17.00
C PHE A 3 25.99 -9.59 -16.77
N VAL A 4 26.01 -10.04 -15.51
CA VAL A 4 26.50 -11.35 -15.11
C VAL A 4 25.34 -12.14 -14.55
N ASN A 5 25.10 -13.34 -15.09
CA ASN A 5 24.08 -14.23 -14.57
C ASN A 5 24.54 -14.81 -13.24
N VAL A 6 23.91 -14.37 -12.14
CA VAL A 6 24.22 -14.88 -10.79
C VAL A 6 23.46 -16.17 -10.50
N ARG A 7 22.16 -16.22 -10.85
CA ARG A 7 21.29 -17.40 -10.71
C ARG A 7 20.00 -17.25 -11.52
N LYS A 8 19.38 -18.37 -11.87
CA LYS A 8 18.00 -18.41 -12.36
C LYS A 8 17.04 -18.33 -11.17
N ILE A 9 15.98 -17.53 -11.29
CA ILE A 9 14.91 -17.46 -10.29
C ILE A 9 13.80 -18.43 -10.72
N PRO A 10 13.25 -19.26 -9.80
CA PRO A 10 12.11 -20.13 -10.09
C PRO A 10 10.87 -19.34 -10.56
N SER A 11 9.95 -20.01 -11.24
CA SER A 11 8.69 -19.42 -11.69
C SER A 11 7.79 -19.04 -10.50
N PRO A 12 6.77 -18.20 -10.70
CA PRO A 12 5.79 -17.89 -9.67
C PRO A 12 5.10 -19.14 -9.11
N GLU A 13 4.78 -20.10 -9.96
CA GLU A 13 4.15 -21.36 -9.60
C GLU A 13 5.08 -22.19 -8.72
N GLU A 14 6.35 -22.35 -9.12
CA GLU A 14 7.36 -23.07 -8.32
C GLU A 14 7.57 -22.41 -6.94
N ILE A 15 7.63 -21.08 -6.87
CA ILE A 15 7.73 -20.35 -5.59
C ILE A 15 6.46 -20.55 -4.73
N LYS A 16 5.27 -20.54 -5.32
CA LYS A 16 4.01 -20.79 -4.62
C LYS A 16 3.92 -22.23 -4.10
N GLU A 17 4.49 -23.20 -4.81
CA GLU A 17 4.59 -24.59 -4.34
C GLU A 17 5.55 -24.74 -3.15
N ILE A 18 6.65 -23.97 -3.12
CA ILE A 18 7.60 -23.98 -1.98
C ILE A 18 6.97 -23.38 -0.72
N THR A 19 6.15 -22.34 -0.86
CA THR A 19 5.46 -21.69 0.27
C THR A 19 3.96 -21.56 -0.06
N PRO A 20 3.19 -22.66 0.08
CA PRO A 20 1.79 -22.68 -0.31
C PRO A 20 0.92 -21.94 0.72
N LEU A 21 -0.09 -21.23 0.23
CA LEU A 21 -1.14 -20.68 1.09
C LEU A 21 -2.12 -21.81 1.46
N ALA A 22 -2.32 -22.07 2.75
CA ALA A 22 -3.25 -23.09 3.22
C ALA A 22 -4.72 -22.76 2.85
N ASP A 23 -5.56 -23.77 2.66
CA ASP A 23 -6.93 -23.57 2.13
C ASP A 23 -7.84 -22.74 3.05
N ASN A 24 -7.65 -22.83 4.37
CA ASN A 24 -8.33 -21.96 5.32
C ASN A 24 -7.93 -20.48 5.12
N LEU A 25 -6.66 -20.20 4.81
CA LEU A 25 -6.16 -18.85 4.58
C LEU A 25 -6.60 -18.32 3.20
N LYS A 26 -6.68 -19.19 2.17
CA LYS A 26 -7.29 -18.83 0.87
C LYS A 26 -8.73 -18.36 1.03
N ARG A 27 -9.51 -19.02 1.89
CA ARG A 27 -10.89 -18.62 2.19
C ARG A 27 -10.94 -17.25 2.87
N ILE A 28 -10.13 -17.03 3.90
CA ILE A 28 -10.00 -15.72 4.57
C ILE A 28 -9.66 -14.62 3.56
N LYS A 29 -8.70 -14.90 2.67
CA LYS A 29 -8.29 -13.99 1.60
C LYS A 29 -9.43 -13.65 0.66
N ALA A 30 -10.15 -14.65 0.16
CA ALA A 30 -11.28 -14.45 -0.74
C ALA A 30 -12.41 -13.62 -0.09
N GLU A 31 -12.75 -13.92 1.17
CA GLU A 31 -13.77 -13.17 1.92
C GLU A 31 -13.40 -11.69 2.07
N ARG A 32 -12.13 -11.41 2.40
CA ARG A 32 -11.61 -10.05 2.56
C ARG A 32 -11.48 -9.30 1.24
N ASP A 33 -11.09 -9.98 0.16
CA ASP A 33 -11.03 -9.38 -1.18
C ASP A 33 -12.43 -8.96 -1.65
N GLU A 34 -13.45 -9.78 -1.41
CA GLU A 34 -14.83 -9.42 -1.75
C GLU A 34 -15.36 -8.28 -0.86
N GLU A 35 -14.98 -8.24 0.42
CA GLU A 35 -15.35 -7.15 1.32
C GLU A 35 -14.72 -5.81 0.88
N ILE A 36 -13.42 -5.77 0.56
CA ILE A 36 -12.79 -4.52 0.12
C ILE A 36 -13.37 -4.05 -1.22
N LYS A 37 -13.65 -4.96 -2.16
CA LYS A 37 -14.31 -4.60 -3.44
C LYS A 37 -15.67 -3.96 -3.20
N LYS A 38 -16.47 -4.46 -2.24
CA LYS A 38 -17.75 -3.84 -1.87
C LYS A 38 -17.58 -2.41 -1.35
N ILE A 39 -16.51 -2.11 -0.60
CA ILE A 39 -16.24 -0.75 -0.13
C ILE A 39 -15.94 0.17 -1.31
N PHE A 40 -15.04 -0.25 -2.21
CA PHE A 40 -14.66 0.54 -3.38
C PHE A 40 -15.83 0.72 -4.36
N SER A 41 -16.66 -0.30 -4.54
CA SER A 41 -17.86 -0.22 -5.39
C SER A 41 -19.03 0.54 -4.74
N GLY A 42 -18.91 0.98 -3.48
CA GLY A 42 -19.94 1.70 -2.75
C GLY A 42 -21.06 0.83 -2.16
N ASN A 43 -20.91 -0.49 -2.16
CA ASN A 43 -21.84 -1.45 -1.56
C ASN A 43 -21.58 -1.68 -0.05
N SER A 44 -20.57 -1.03 0.51
CA SER A 44 -20.25 -1.00 1.93
C SER A 44 -19.75 0.40 2.30
N ASP A 45 -20.16 0.89 3.46
CA ASP A 45 -19.79 2.21 4.00
C ASP A 45 -18.58 2.16 4.95
N LYS A 46 -17.99 0.96 5.17
CA LYS A 46 -16.77 0.81 5.97
C LYS A 46 -15.63 1.66 5.41
N PHE A 47 -14.82 2.18 6.32
CA PHE A 47 -13.68 3.02 5.98
C PHE A 47 -12.38 2.20 5.94
N VAL A 48 -11.62 2.29 4.84
CA VAL A 48 -10.38 1.55 4.65
C VAL A 48 -9.24 2.23 5.42
N VAL A 49 -8.49 1.46 6.19
CA VAL A 49 -7.29 1.95 6.88
C VAL A 49 -6.10 1.08 6.50
N ILE A 50 -5.24 1.62 5.64
CA ILE A 50 -4.00 0.96 5.21
C ILE A 50 -2.90 1.39 6.17
N ILE A 51 -2.48 0.52 7.08
CA ILE A 51 -1.66 0.93 8.20
C ILE A 51 -0.60 -0.11 8.56
N GLY A 52 0.62 0.38 8.81
CA GLY A 52 1.75 -0.47 9.17
C GLY A 52 3.09 0.21 8.93
N PRO A 53 4.19 -0.52 9.13
CA PRO A 53 5.50 0.08 9.12
C PRO A 53 5.82 0.67 7.74
N CYS A 54 6.75 1.61 7.73
CA CYS A 54 7.18 2.21 6.48
C CYS A 54 7.70 1.12 5.52
N SER A 55 8.58 0.24 6.00
CA SER A 55 9.07 -0.99 5.35
C SER A 55 8.92 -2.17 6.30
N ALA A 56 8.67 -3.37 5.76
CA ALA A 56 8.86 -4.62 6.48
C ALA A 56 10.34 -5.00 6.46
N ASP A 57 10.99 -4.91 7.61
CA ASP A 57 12.42 -5.15 7.80
C ASP A 57 12.74 -6.40 8.62
N ASP A 58 11.86 -6.78 9.57
CA ASP A 58 12.01 -7.99 10.38
C ASP A 58 10.66 -8.72 10.52
N GLU A 59 10.65 -10.02 10.22
CA GLU A 59 9.43 -10.83 10.22
C GLU A 59 8.75 -10.86 11.59
N ASN A 60 9.52 -10.99 12.68
CA ASN A 60 8.95 -11.16 14.01
C ASN A 60 8.23 -9.91 14.52
N SER A 61 8.86 -8.75 14.38
CA SER A 61 8.27 -7.48 14.79
C SER A 61 7.15 -7.02 13.87
N VAL A 62 7.21 -7.32 12.57
CA VAL A 62 6.09 -7.11 11.64
C VAL A 62 4.89 -7.98 12.05
N CYS A 63 5.07 -9.28 12.29
CA CYS A 63 3.98 -10.17 12.67
C CYS A 63 3.40 -9.84 14.06
N ASP A 64 4.21 -9.43 15.05
CA ASP A 64 3.71 -8.90 16.33
C ASP A 64 2.82 -7.67 16.09
N TYR A 65 3.31 -6.68 15.34
CA TYR A 65 2.53 -5.49 15.01
C TYR A 65 1.18 -5.81 14.35
N VAL A 66 1.16 -6.73 13.38
CA VAL A 66 -0.06 -7.16 12.69
C VAL A 66 -1.01 -7.91 13.64
N SER A 67 -0.48 -8.74 14.54
CA SER A 67 -1.26 -9.41 15.59
C SER A 67 -1.87 -8.41 16.58
N ARG A 68 -1.20 -7.29 16.87
CA ARG A 68 -1.78 -6.19 17.65
C ARG A 68 -2.90 -5.49 16.88
N LEU A 69 -2.73 -5.25 15.57
CA LEU A 69 -3.80 -4.72 14.71
C LEU A 69 -5.03 -5.63 14.72
N ALA A 70 -4.85 -6.95 14.72
CA ALA A 70 -5.95 -7.92 14.78
C ALA A 70 -6.85 -7.71 16.01
N LYS A 71 -6.23 -7.49 17.18
CA LYS A 71 -6.96 -7.23 18.44
C LYS A 71 -7.78 -5.94 18.38
N VAL A 72 -7.26 -4.92 17.71
CA VAL A 72 -8.00 -3.66 17.48
C VAL A 72 -9.11 -3.89 16.44
N ASN A 73 -8.81 -4.60 15.36
CA ASN A 73 -9.76 -4.92 14.29
C ASN A 73 -11.03 -5.58 14.84
N GLU A 74 -10.92 -6.52 15.78
CA GLU A 74 -12.09 -7.15 16.41
C GLU A 74 -13.06 -6.16 17.05
N LYS A 75 -12.58 -5.01 17.51
CA LYS A 75 -13.39 -3.96 18.15
C LYS A 75 -13.97 -2.95 17.17
N VAL A 76 -13.37 -2.81 15.99
CA VAL A 76 -13.70 -1.74 15.02
C VAL A 76 -14.19 -2.26 13.67
N LYS A 77 -14.20 -3.58 13.46
CA LYS A 77 -14.51 -4.24 12.17
C LYS A 77 -15.88 -3.91 11.59
N ASP A 78 -16.83 -3.44 12.38
CA ASP A 78 -18.14 -3.00 11.87
C ASP A 78 -18.05 -1.67 11.11
N LYS A 79 -17.01 -0.87 11.40
CA LYS A 79 -16.79 0.48 10.84
C LYS A 79 -15.57 0.56 9.95
N LEU A 80 -14.51 -0.17 10.27
CA LEU A 80 -13.23 -0.10 9.58
C LEU A 80 -12.91 -1.40 8.85
N PHE A 81 -12.23 -1.26 7.72
CA PHE A 81 -11.55 -2.34 7.03
C PHE A 81 -10.04 -2.11 7.11
N ILE A 82 -9.39 -2.72 8.10
CA ILE A 82 -7.96 -2.58 8.33
C ILE A 82 -7.20 -3.48 7.34
N VAL A 83 -6.24 -2.89 6.64
CA VAL A 83 -5.31 -3.58 5.73
C VAL A 83 -3.90 -3.35 6.24
N PRO A 84 -3.23 -4.38 6.80
CA PRO A 84 -1.86 -4.23 7.25
C PRO A 84 -0.93 -3.85 6.10
N ARG A 85 -0.21 -2.75 6.26
CA ARG A 85 0.81 -2.32 5.32
C ARG A 85 2.09 -3.11 5.61
N ILE A 86 2.47 -4.02 4.72
CA ILE A 86 3.69 -4.83 4.84
C ILE A 86 4.50 -4.59 3.57
N TYR A 87 5.16 -3.43 3.50
CA TYR A 87 5.86 -3.01 2.28
C TYR A 87 7.23 -3.67 2.19
N THR A 88 7.38 -4.61 1.26
CA THR A 88 8.57 -5.48 1.16
C THR A 88 9.71 -4.88 0.35
N ASN A 89 9.40 -3.81 -0.38
CA ASN A 89 10.30 -3.10 -1.27
C ASN A 89 10.42 -1.63 -0.87
N LYS A 90 11.62 -1.05 -1.08
CA LYS A 90 11.86 0.37 -0.84
C LYS A 90 12.51 1.07 -2.02
N PRO A 91 11.80 2.01 -2.69
CA PRO A 91 12.41 2.82 -3.75
C PRO A 91 13.46 3.77 -3.14
N ARG A 92 14.71 3.67 -3.63
CA ARG A 92 15.82 4.56 -3.26
C ARG A 92 16.17 5.48 -4.42
N THR A 93 16.29 6.78 -4.16
CA THR A 93 16.57 7.79 -5.20
C THR A 93 17.87 7.51 -5.96
N THR A 94 18.94 7.13 -5.26
CA THR A 94 20.25 6.80 -5.86
C THR A 94 20.43 5.30 -6.11
N GLY A 95 19.47 4.47 -5.72
CA GLY A 95 19.63 3.02 -5.73
C GLY A 95 20.64 2.49 -4.69
N GLU A 96 21.13 3.31 -3.77
CA GLU A 96 22.04 2.93 -2.68
C GLU A 96 21.30 2.76 -1.34
N GLY A 97 21.87 1.93 -0.47
CA GLY A 97 21.30 1.55 0.83
C GLY A 97 20.30 0.40 0.76
N TYR A 98 19.70 0.05 1.91
CA TYR A 98 18.71 -1.01 2.02
C TYR A 98 17.51 -0.79 1.08
N LYS A 99 17.18 -1.82 0.29
CA LYS A 99 16.12 -1.81 -0.74
C LYS A 99 14.88 -2.60 -0.35
N GLY A 100 14.83 -3.15 0.87
CA GLY A 100 13.75 -3.98 1.35
C GLY A 100 14.05 -5.48 1.34
N MET A 101 13.22 -6.23 2.07
CA MET A 101 13.35 -7.66 2.33
C MET A 101 13.39 -8.49 1.04
N PHE A 102 12.73 -8.03 -0.03
CA PHE A 102 12.80 -8.67 -1.35
C PHE A 102 14.23 -8.76 -1.89
N HIS A 103 15.03 -7.71 -1.70
CA HIS A 103 16.42 -7.72 -2.16
C HIS A 103 17.35 -8.40 -1.17
N GLN A 104 17.07 -8.20 0.11
CA GLN A 104 18.00 -8.46 1.19
C GLN A 104 17.18 -8.75 2.45
N PRO A 105 16.82 -10.03 2.72
CA PRO A 105 16.00 -10.40 3.86
C PRO A 105 16.59 -9.96 5.20
N ASP A 106 17.91 -10.11 5.30
CA ASP A 106 18.71 -9.70 6.43
C ASP A 106 19.51 -8.45 6.03
N PRO A 107 19.17 -7.26 6.57
CA PRO A 107 19.81 -5.99 6.22
C PRO A 107 21.33 -5.95 6.41
N GLU A 108 21.91 -6.88 7.17
CA GLU A 108 23.36 -6.98 7.40
C GLU A 108 24.07 -7.96 6.45
N LYS A 109 23.34 -8.82 5.74
CA LYS A 109 23.90 -9.80 4.79
C LYS A 109 23.93 -9.28 3.36
N SER A 110 24.62 -9.99 2.47
CA SER A 110 24.59 -9.65 1.03
C SER A 110 23.20 -9.89 0.41
N PRO A 111 22.83 -9.15 -0.65
CA PRO A 111 21.55 -9.34 -1.34
C PRO A 111 21.36 -10.76 -1.90
N ASN A 112 20.14 -11.29 -1.74
CA ASN A 112 19.74 -12.59 -2.26
C ASN A 112 18.25 -12.58 -2.65
N ILE A 113 17.96 -12.41 -3.94
CA ILE A 113 16.58 -12.27 -4.46
C ILE A 113 15.73 -13.51 -4.21
N LEU A 114 16.30 -14.72 -4.34
CA LEU A 114 15.54 -15.96 -4.15
C LEU A 114 15.11 -16.12 -2.68
N GLU A 115 16.04 -15.86 -1.76
CA GLU A 115 15.74 -15.88 -0.32
C GLU A 115 14.78 -14.76 0.05
N GLY A 116 14.92 -13.58 -0.56
CA GLY A 116 13.95 -12.48 -0.53
C GLY A 116 12.53 -12.93 -0.84
N LEU A 117 12.32 -13.53 -2.00
CA LEU A 117 11.01 -14.03 -2.44
C LEU A 117 10.40 -15.03 -1.47
N ILE A 118 11.18 -15.98 -0.97
CA ILE A 118 10.71 -16.98 -0.02
C ILE A 118 10.37 -16.32 1.33
N SER A 119 11.20 -15.40 1.80
CA SER A 119 11.03 -14.73 3.10
C SER A 119 9.79 -13.83 3.11
N ILE A 120 9.56 -13.05 2.06
CA ILE A 120 8.38 -12.19 1.98
C ILE A 120 7.08 -13.01 1.96
N ARG A 121 7.06 -14.16 1.24
CA ARG A 121 5.88 -15.03 1.21
C ARG A 121 5.62 -15.65 2.56
N LYS A 122 6.65 -16.16 3.24
CA LYS A 122 6.53 -16.70 4.61
C LYS A 122 5.97 -15.65 5.58
N MET A 123 6.52 -14.44 5.56
CA MET A 123 6.05 -13.34 6.40
C MET A 123 4.59 -12.97 6.10
N PHE A 124 4.19 -12.85 4.82
CA PHE A 124 2.80 -12.58 4.48
C PHE A 124 1.86 -13.71 4.93
N ILE A 125 2.23 -14.97 4.70
CA ILE A 125 1.43 -16.13 5.11
C ILE A 125 1.27 -16.13 6.64
N ARG A 126 2.37 -15.97 7.37
CA ARG A 126 2.38 -15.90 8.84
C ARG A 126 1.53 -14.75 9.36
N ALA A 127 1.64 -13.56 8.75
CA ALA A 127 0.82 -12.42 9.12
C ALA A 127 -0.68 -12.72 8.94
N ILE A 128 -1.08 -13.37 7.85
CA ILE A 128 -2.48 -13.77 7.62
C ILE A 128 -2.90 -14.85 8.63
N GLU A 129 -2.05 -15.85 8.88
CA GLU A 129 -2.32 -16.95 9.79
C GLU A 129 -2.53 -16.49 11.23
N GLU A 130 -1.67 -15.59 11.72
CA GLU A 130 -1.71 -15.11 13.10
C GLU A 130 -2.82 -14.06 13.35
N SER A 131 -3.23 -13.31 12.32
CA SER A 131 -4.12 -12.15 12.48
C SER A 131 -5.47 -12.26 11.80
N GLY A 132 -5.62 -13.13 10.79
CA GLY A 132 -6.75 -13.13 9.87
C GLY A 132 -6.81 -11.89 8.95
N LEU A 133 -5.84 -10.98 9.03
CA LEU A 133 -5.76 -9.78 8.18
C LEU A 133 -4.89 -10.04 6.96
N THR A 134 -5.31 -9.49 5.83
CA THR A 134 -4.60 -9.67 4.55
C THR A 134 -3.85 -8.39 4.16
N PRO A 135 -2.58 -8.51 3.76
CA PRO A 135 -1.69 -7.36 3.64
C PRO A 135 -1.88 -6.52 2.37
N ALA A 136 -1.35 -5.30 2.44
CA ALA A 136 -1.03 -4.44 1.31
C ALA A 136 0.48 -4.36 1.08
N ASP A 137 0.89 -4.27 -0.19
CA ASP A 137 2.27 -3.99 -0.60
C ASP A 137 2.33 -2.92 -1.71
N GLU A 138 3.51 -2.34 -1.91
CA GLU A 138 3.81 -1.46 -3.05
C GLU A 138 4.40 -2.28 -4.19
N MET A 139 3.78 -2.22 -5.37
CA MET A 139 4.32 -2.84 -6.58
C MET A 139 5.47 -1.98 -7.12
N LEU A 140 6.67 -2.17 -6.57
CA LEU A 140 7.89 -1.51 -7.05
C LEU A 140 8.41 -2.11 -8.36
N TYR A 141 8.25 -3.43 -8.51
CA TYR A 141 8.64 -4.18 -9.70
C TYR A 141 7.44 -4.94 -10.23
N PRO A 142 6.90 -4.56 -11.41
CA PRO A 142 5.68 -5.17 -11.91
C PRO A 142 5.79 -6.68 -12.10
N SER A 143 6.96 -7.16 -12.52
CA SER A 143 7.23 -8.60 -12.69
C SER A 143 7.15 -9.40 -11.40
N ASN A 144 7.32 -8.76 -10.23
CA ASN A 144 7.35 -9.49 -8.95
C ASN A 144 5.95 -9.79 -8.41
N TYR A 145 4.93 -9.09 -8.89
CA TYR A 145 3.56 -9.21 -8.40
C TYR A 145 3.05 -10.66 -8.39
N MET A 146 3.27 -11.43 -9.47
CA MET A 146 2.83 -12.83 -9.57
C MET A 146 3.40 -13.76 -8.49
N TYR A 147 4.48 -13.38 -7.81
CA TYR A 147 4.99 -14.19 -6.71
C TYR A 147 4.19 -14.02 -5.42
N CYS A 148 3.30 -13.04 -5.29
CA CYS A 148 2.58 -12.72 -4.05
C CYS A 148 1.12 -12.29 -4.28
N ASP A 149 0.62 -12.36 -5.51
CA ASP A 149 -0.75 -12.02 -5.91
C ASP A 149 -1.81 -12.81 -5.11
N ASP A 150 -1.53 -14.07 -4.77
CA ASP A 150 -2.38 -14.91 -3.92
C ASP A 150 -2.48 -14.44 -2.46
N LEU A 151 -1.64 -13.48 -2.04
CA LEU A 151 -1.51 -13.02 -0.64
C LEU A 151 -1.97 -11.58 -0.43
N LEU A 152 -1.97 -10.72 -1.46
CA LEU A 152 -2.23 -9.29 -1.33
C LEU A 152 -3.71 -8.91 -1.56
N THR A 153 -4.32 -8.19 -0.63
CA THR A 153 -5.71 -7.67 -0.76
C THR A 153 -5.76 -6.22 -1.25
N TYR A 154 -4.61 -5.55 -1.28
CA TYR A 154 -4.50 -4.19 -1.78
C TYR A 154 -3.10 -3.95 -2.34
N VAL A 155 -2.99 -3.20 -3.43
CA VAL A 155 -1.71 -2.86 -4.04
C VAL A 155 -1.59 -1.36 -4.23
N ALA A 156 -0.43 -0.78 -3.90
CA ALA A 156 -0.12 0.60 -4.23
C ALA A 156 0.90 0.71 -5.37
N ILE A 157 0.70 1.67 -6.27
CA ILE A 157 1.73 2.13 -7.20
C ILE A 157 2.36 3.40 -6.64
N GLY A 158 3.68 3.38 -6.48
CA GLY A 158 4.45 4.46 -5.90
C GLY A 158 4.45 5.74 -6.74
N ALA A 159 4.70 6.88 -6.09
CA ALA A 159 4.76 8.20 -6.74
C ALA A 159 5.87 8.31 -7.82
N ARG A 160 6.87 7.42 -7.80
CA ARG A 160 7.95 7.36 -8.81
C ARG A 160 7.65 6.42 -9.97
N SER A 161 6.68 5.52 -9.82
CA SER A 161 6.34 4.50 -10.81
C SER A 161 4.95 4.69 -11.41
N VAL A 162 4.13 5.62 -10.90
CA VAL A 162 2.81 5.91 -11.46
C VAL A 162 2.86 6.32 -12.94
N GLU A 163 3.93 6.98 -13.38
CA GLU A 163 4.15 7.32 -14.79
C GLU A 163 4.68 6.16 -15.65
N ASN A 164 5.12 5.07 -15.02
CA ASN A 164 5.72 3.97 -15.74
C ASN A 164 4.66 3.13 -16.46
N GLN A 165 4.80 3.00 -17.78
CA GLN A 165 3.84 2.26 -18.60
C GLN A 165 3.65 0.81 -18.13
N GLN A 166 4.72 0.09 -17.79
CA GLN A 166 4.61 -1.31 -17.35
C GLN A 166 3.80 -1.43 -16.04
N HIS A 167 3.91 -0.47 -15.13
CA HIS A 167 3.10 -0.46 -13.90
C HIS A 167 1.62 -0.24 -14.22
N ARG A 168 1.29 0.70 -15.11
CA ARG A 168 -0.08 0.98 -15.55
C ARG A 168 -0.72 -0.25 -16.20
N LEU A 169 0.02 -0.90 -17.12
CA LEU A 169 -0.44 -2.09 -17.81
C LEU A 169 -0.61 -3.26 -16.83
N THR A 170 0.34 -3.48 -15.92
CA THR A 170 0.23 -4.56 -14.92
C THR A 170 -0.94 -4.32 -13.97
N ALA A 171 -1.17 -3.08 -13.52
CA ALA A 171 -2.30 -2.74 -12.65
C ALA A 171 -3.67 -3.06 -13.27
N SER A 172 -3.79 -3.03 -14.61
CA SER A 172 -5.02 -3.39 -15.32
C SER A 172 -5.40 -4.88 -15.25
N GLY A 173 -4.44 -5.74 -14.87
CA GLY A 173 -4.64 -7.18 -14.71
C GLY A 173 -4.69 -7.65 -13.25
N ILE A 174 -4.79 -6.73 -12.29
CA ILE A 174 -4.87 -7.04 -10.86
C ILE A 174 -6.35 -7.10 -10.44
N ASP A 175 -6.73 -8.16 -9.71
CA ASP A 175 -8.12 -8.40 -9.31
C ASP A 175 -8.57 -7.61 -8.06
N VAL A 176 -7.62 -7.12 -7.27
CA VAL A 176 -7.86 -6.34 -6.04
C VAL A 176 -7.71 -4.84 -6.29
N PRO A 177 -8.17 -3.96 -5.38
CA PRO A 177 -7.99 -2.52 -5.53
C PRO A 177 -6.52 -2.11 -5.66
N VAL A 178 -6.24 -1.24 -6.65
CA VAL A 178 -4.90 -0.70 -6.92
C VAL A 178 -4.91 0.82 -6.75
N GLY A 179 -4.20 1.34 -5.75
CA GLY A 179 -4.10 2.77 -5.54
C GLY A 179 -2.92 3.39 -6.29
N MET A 180 -3.19 4.40 -7.11
CA MET A 180 -2.22 5.18 -7.89
C MET A 180 -1.83 6.43 -7.11
N LYS A 181 -0.60 6.49 -6.58
CA LYS A 181 -0.12 7.72 -5.93
C LYS A 181 0.01 8.86 -6.93
N ASN A 182 -0.35 10.08 -6.55
CA ASN A 182 0.08 11.25 -7.31
C ASN A 182 1.64 11.27 -7.39
N PRO A 183 2.22 11.69 -8.53
CA PRO A 183 3.66 11.73 -8.68
C PRO A 183 4.29 12.69 -7.67
N THR A 184 5.61 12.60 -7.48
CA THR A 184 6.31 13.48 -6.54
C THR A 184 6.16 14.97 -6.87
N SER A 185 5.92 15.31 -8.15
CA SER A 185 5.61 16.68 -8.59
C SER A 185 4.24 17.19 -8.15
N GLY A 186 3.32 16.30 -7.76
CA GLY A 186 1.93 16.65 -7.45
C GLY A 186 0.98 16.72 -8.64
N ASP A 187 1.46 16.42 -9.86
CA ASP A 187 0.63 16.49 -11.07
C ASP A 187 -0.50 15.45 -11.04
N LEU A 188 -1.73 15.93 -10.82
CA LEU A 188 -2.91 15.07 -10.77
C LEU A 188 -3.23 14.47 -12.13
N SER A 189 -2.91 15.13 -13.25
CA SER A 189 -3.20 14.61 -14.59
C SER A 189 -2.46 13.28 -14.84
N VAL A 190 -1.22 13.19 -14.37
CA VAL A 190 -0.42 11.96 -14.39
C VAL A 190 -1.09 10.82 -13.61
N MET A 191 -1.60 11.12 -12.41
CA MET A 191 -2.30 10.14 -11.58
C MET A 191 -3.56 9.65 -12.28
N PHE A 192 -4.39 10.56 -12.79
CA PHE A 192 -5.63 10.25 -13.50
C PHE A 192 -5.39 9.48 -14.81
N ASN A 193 -4.36 9.84 -15.58
CA ASN A 193 -3.92 9.07 -16.76
C ASN A 193 -3.55 7.62 -16.40
N SER A 194 -2.97 7.42 -15.21
CA SER A 194 -2.57 6.10 -14.73
C SER A 194 -3.77 5.27 -14.28
N ILE A 195 -4.75 5.91 -13.65
CA ILE A 195 -6.05 5.30 -13.31
C ILE A 195 -6.78 4.90 -14.60
N GLN A 196 -6.88 5.82 -15.58
CA GLN A 196 -7.50 5.54 -16.87
C GLN A 196 -6.83 4.37 -17.60
N ALA A 197 -5.49 4.31 -17.57
CA ALA A 197 -4.75 3.20 -18.15
C ALA A 197 -5.04 1.88 -17.42
N ALA A 198 -5.10 1.88 -16.08
CA ALA A 198 -5.44 0.67 -15.33
C ALA A 198 -6.88 0.19 -15.55
N HIS A 199 -7.83 1.10 -15.83
CA HIS A 199 -9.22 0.73 -16.15
C HIS A 199 -9.38 0.12 -17.55
N ALA A 200 -8.43 0.38 -18.45
CA ALA A 200 -8.49 -0.11 -19.83
C ALA A 200 -7.99 -1.55 -19.97
N LYS A 201 -8.48 -2.23 -21.02
CA LYS A 201 -7.96 -3.52 -21.48
C LYS A 201 -6.64 -3.32 -22.20
N HIS A 202 -5.68 -4.21 -21.98
CA HIS A 202 -4.39 -4.16 -22.66
C HIS A 202 -3.95 -5.52 -23.16
N ASN A 203 -3.06 -5.50 -24.15
CA ASN A 203 -2.22 -6.61 -24.54
C ASN A 203 -0.76 -6.16 -24.47
N PHE A 204 0.09 -6.89 -23.74
CA PHE A 204 1.49 -6.52 -23.56
C PHE A 204 2.38 -7.70 -23.14
N LEU A 205 3.70 -7.49 -23.21
CA LEU A 205 4.68 -8.44 -22.71
C LEU A 205 4.79 -8.38 -21.18
N TYR A 206 4.56 -9.51 -20.53
CA TYR A 206 4.73 -9.68 -19.10
C TYR A 206 5.42 -11.01 -18.79
N ARG A 207 6.61 -10.94 -18.18
CA ARG A 207 7.42 -12.12 -17.78
C ARG A 207 7.57 -13.20 -18.87
N HIS A 208 8.00 -12.81 -20.06
CA HIS A 208 8.17 -13.71 -21.23
C HIS A 208 6.86 -14.19 -21.88
N ASN A 209 5.69 -13.77 -21.42
CA ASN A 209 4.41 -14.10 -22.01
C ASN A 209 3.74 -12.86 -22.60
N GLU A 210 3.04 -13.03 -23.72
CA GLU A 210 2.01 -12.08 -24.15
C GLU A 210 0.77 -12.28 -23.26
N VAL A 211 0.31 -11.21 -22.60
CA VAL A 211 -0.84 -11.27 -21.70
C VAL A 211 -1.92 -10.30 -22.15
N ASN A 212 -3.18 -10.68 -21.91
CA ASN A 212 -4.34 -9.82 -22.11
C ASN A 212 -4.98 -9.52 -20.75
N THR A 213 -5.36 -8.26 -20.52
CA THR A 213 -6.02 -7.83 -19.29
C THR A 213 -7.41 -7.27 -19.56
N THR A 214 -8.30 -7.36 -18.57
CA THR A 214 -9.68 -6.89 -18.66
C THR A 214 -9.87 -5.44 -18.21
N GLY A 215 -8.84 -4.83 -17.62
CA GLY A 215 -8.96 -3.58 -16.88
C GLY A 215 -9.33 -3.84 -15.41
N ASN A 216 -8.86 -2.96 -14.53
CA ASN A 216 -9.15 -2.98 -13.10
C ASN A 216 -10.10 -1.81 -12.75
N PRO A 217 -11.40 -2.07 -12.52
CA PRO A 217 -12.37 -1.01 -12.21
C PRO A 217 -12.18 -0.40 -10.81
N TYR A 218 -11.38 -1.04 -9.96
CA TYR A 218 -11.08 -0.60 -8.58
C TYR A 218 -9.79 0.21 -8.49
N ALA A 219 -9.12 0.51 -9.62
CA ALA A 219 -7.97 1.38 -9.59
C ALA A 219 -8.39 2.83 -9.28
N HIS A 220 -7.67 3.49 -8.37
CA HIS A 220 -8.12 4.74 -7.75
C HIS A 220 -6.96 5.64 -7.31
N ALA A 221 -7.25 6.85 -6.84
CA ALA A 221 -6.24 7.83 -6.46
C ALA A 221 -5.70 7.62 -5.04
N ILE A 222 -4.39 7.81 -4.86
CA ILE A 222 -3.77 8.02 -3.55
C ILE A 222 -3.15 9.43 -3.49
N MET A 223 -3.71 10.29 -2.63
CA MET A 223 -3.21 11.65 -2.40
C MET A 223 -2.11 11.64 -1.33
N ARG A 224 -0.90 12.09 -1.66
CA ARG A 224 0.31 11.93 -0.81
C ARG A 224 1.20 13.18 -0.68
N GLY A 225 0.67 14.33 -1.07
CA GLY A 225 1.37 15.60 -1.18
C GLY A 225 2.33 15.63 -2.37
N SER A 226 3.05 16.74 -2.52
CA SER A 226 4.02 16.95 -3.58
C SER A 226 5.31 17.58 -3.06
N VAL A 227 6.34 17.61 -3.90
CA VAL A 227 7.61 18.26 -3.65
C VAL A 227 7.85 19.23 -4.80
N ASN A 228 7.96 20.51 -4.49
CA ASN A 228 8.20 21.52 -5.53
C ASN A 228 9.66 21.50 -6.00
N LYS A 229 9.97 22.32 -7.02
CA LYS A 229 11.33 22.45 -7.59
C LYS A 229 12.43 22.88 -6.60
N HIS A 230 12.06 23.36 -5.42
CA HIS A 230 12.98 23.75 -4.35
C HIS A 230 13.14 22.66 -3.26
N GLY A 231 12.46 21.52 -3.41
CA GLY A 231 12.48 20.46 -2.40
C GLY A 231 11.50 20.67 -1.25
N ASN A 232 10.62 21.68 -1.32
CA ASN A 232 9.63 21.90 -0.27
C ASN A 232 8.45 20.95 -0.44
N ASN A 233 8.08 20.29 0.64
CA ASN A 233 6.85 19.50 0.70
C ASN A 233 5.63 20.44 0.65
N ILE A 234 4.62 20.06 -0.11
CA ILE A 234 3.34 20.74 -0.20
C ILE A 234 2.25 19.68 0.03
N PRO A 235 1.47 19.79 1.12
CA PRO A 235 0.36 18.90 1.35
C PRO A 235 -0.74 19.03 0.30
N ASN A 236 -1.51 17.95 0.09
CA ASN A 236 -2.67 17.94 -0.79
C ASN A 236 -3.88 17.19 -0.20
N TYR A 237 -4.05 17.23 1.13
CA TYR A 237 -5.19 16.60 1.83
C TYR A 237 -6.25 17.59 2.30
N HIS A 238 -6.04 18.89 2.08
CA HIS A 238 -6.96 19.91 2.55
C HIS A 238 -8.28 19.82 1.79
N TYR A 239 -9.33 20.44 2.33
CA TYR A 239 -10.67 20.39 1.76
C TYR A 239 -10.68 20.78 0.27
N GLU A 240 -9.99 21.85 -0.09
CA GLU A 240 -9.89 22.37 -1.46
C GLU A 240 -9.18 21.38 -2.40
N ASP A 241 -8.14 20.70 -1.92
CA ASP A 241 -7.44 19.67 -2.69
C ASP A 241 -8.34 18.46 -2.97
N LEU A 242 -9.09 18.02 -1.95
CA LEU A 242 -10.02 16.89 -2.07
C LEU A 242 -11.20 17.24 -2.99
N MET A 243 -11.72 18.47 -2.90
CA MET A 243 -12.75 18.95 -3.82
C MET A 243 -12.23 19.02 -5.25
N ARG A 244 -10.99 19.47 -5.46
CA ARG A 244 -10.39 19.48 -6.80
C ARG A 244 -10.29 18.08 -7.40
N VAL A 245 -9.91 17.08 -6.61
CA VAL A 245 -9.89 15.68 -7.05
C VAL A 245 -11.32 15.18 -7.33
N SER A 246 -12.30 15.58 -6.53
CA SER A 246 -13.72 15.26 -6.76
C SER A 246 -14.23 15.81 -8.09
N GLU A 247 -13.88 17.05 -8.44
CA GLU A 247 -14.21 17.64 -9.74
C GLU A 247 -13.59 16.86 -10.90
N LEU A 248 -12.28 16.53 -10.81
CA LEU A 248 -11.58 15.74 -11.82
C LEU A 248 -12.21 14.35 -12.01
N TYR A 249 -12.66 13.71 -10.92
CA TYR A 249 -13.42 12.47 -11.02
C TYR A 249 -14.76 12.66 -11.72
N GLY A 250 -15.44 13.79 -11.50
CA GLY A 250 -16.70 14.13 -12.19
C GLY A 250 -16.54 14.36 -13.70
N GLU A 251 -15.33 14.73 -14.15
CA GLU A 251 -14.96 14.83 -15.56
C GLU A 251 -14.61 13.46 -16.18
N CYS A 252 -14.39 12.43 -15.35
CA CYS A 252 -14.04 11.07 -15.77
C CYS A 252 -15.26 10.14 -15.71
N ASN A 253 -15.29 9.11 -16.56
CA ASN A 253 -16.35 8.09 -16.53
C ASN A 253 -15.88 6.80 -15.85
N PHE A 254 -15.31 6.92 -14.65
CA PHE A 254 -14.87 5.76 -13.87
C PHE A 254 -16.04 5.15 -13.08
N PRO A 255 -16.19 3.81 -13.07
CA PRO A 255 -17.34 3.16 -12.43
C PRO A 255 -17.35 3.35 -10.91
N TYR A 256 -16.16 3.35 -10.28
CA TYR A 256 -16.01 3.38 -8.83
C TYR A 256 -14.99 4.45 -8.39
N PRO A 257 -15.34 5.76 -8.45
CA PRO A 257 -14.48 6.83 -7.95
C PRO A 257 -14.13 6.63 -6.48
N ALA A 258 -12.83 6.65 -6.17
CA ALA A 258 -12.34 6.48 -4.81
C ALA A 258 -11.02 7.23 -4.59
N VAL A 259 -10.82 7.69 -3.36
CA VAL A 259 -9.57 8.31 -2.92
C VAL A 259 -9.14 7.67 -1.61
N ILE A 260 -7.87 7.31 -1.53
CA ILE A 260 -7.16 7.05 -0.27
C ILE A 260 -6.24 8.24 -0.02
N VAL A 261 -6.18 8.74 1.21
CA VAL A 261 -5.27 9.85 1.56
C VAL A 261 -4.12 9.33 2.42
N ASP A 262 -2.89 9.46 1.94
CA ASP A 262 -1.66 9.15 2.66
C ASP A 262 -1.36 10.28 3.64
N ALA A 263 -1.42 9.99 4.94
CA ALA A 263 -1.25 10.97 5.99
C ALA A 263 0.22 11.29 6.28
N ASN A 264 1.18 10.55 5.73
CA ASN A 264 2.62 10.76 5.97
C ASN A 264 3.29 11.52 4.80
N HIS A 265 4.54 11.19 4.49
CA HIS A 265 5.26 11.70 3.32
C HIS A 265 5.25 13.23 3.18
N ALA A 266 4.86 13.77 2.01
CA ALA A 266 4.84 15.21 1.79
C ALA A 266 3.64 15.86 2.49
N ASN A 267 2.54 15.11 2.71
CA ASN A 267 1.40 15.58 3.48
C ASN A 267 1.78 15.89 4.94
N SER A 268 2.59 15.05 5.57
CA SER A 268 3.09 15.32 6.93
C SER A 268 4.26 16.28 6.99
N MET A 269 4.71 16.84 5.87
CA MET A 269 5.99 17.57 5.79
C MET A 269 7.18 16.71 6.28
N LYS A 270 7.09 15.38 6.10
CA LYS A 270 8.00 14.38 6.67
C LYS A 270 8.05 14.36 8.21
N LYS A 271 6.98 14.79 8.88
CA LYS A 271 6.82 14.76 10.34
C LYS A 271 5.76 13.74 10.73
N PHE A 272 6.19 12.51 11.03
CA PHE A 272 5.28 11.38 11.31
C PHE A 272 4.23 11.67 12.40
N ALA A 273 4.55 12.54 13.38
CA ALA A 273 3.65 12.94 14.46
C ALA A 273 2.45 13.79 14.00
N GLU A 274 2.48 14.35 12.78
CA GLU A 274 1.36 15.12 12.21
C GLU A 274 0.24 14.22 11.67
N GLN A 275 0.52 12.93 11.43
CA GLN A 275 -0.43 11.99 10.83
C GLN A 275 -1.80 11.97 11.55
N PRO A 276 -1.90 11.94 12.89
CA PRO A 276 -3.20 11.99 13.58
C PRO A 276 -3.98 13.28 13.32
N ARG A 277 -3.32 14.44 13.27
CA ARG A 277 -3.97 15.72 12.96
C ARG A 277 -4.51 15.72 11.52
N ILE A 278 -3.71 15.21 10.59
CA ILE A 278 -4.06 15.12 9.17
C ILE A 278 -5.29 14.21 8.98
N VAL A 279 -5.31 13.04 9.62
CA VAL A 279 -6.46 12.13 9.59
C VAL A 279 -7.73 12.79 10.15
N LYS A 280 -7.62 13.54 11.25
CA LYS A 280 -8.75 14.30 11.81
C LYS A 280 -9.32 15.31 10.82
N GLU A 281 -8.47 16.02 10.09
CA GLU A 281 -8.87 17.00 9.09
C GLU A 281 -9.56 16.37 7.86
N ILE A 282 -9.06 15.21 7.41
CA ILE A 282 -9.69 14.42 6.34
C ILE A 282 -11.08 13.96 6.77
N LEU A 283 -11.22 13.44 8.00
CA LEU A 283 -12.51 13.00 8.54
C LEU A 283 -13.48 14.15 8.73
N TYR A 284 -13.00 15.32 9.17
CA TYR A 284 -13.82 16.54 9.23
C TYR A 284 -14.33 16.94 7.85
N SER A 285 -13.47 16.94 6.83
CA SER A 285 -13.82 17.28 5.45
C SER A 285 -14.88 16.32 4.88
N ARG A 286 -14.75 15.02 5.17
CA ARG A 286 -15.77 14.00 4.85
C ARG A 286 -17.08 14.22 5.61
N GLY A 287 -17.03 14.61 6.88
CA GLY A 287 -18.22 14.89 7.69
C GLY A 287 -18.97 16.13 7.21
N TYR A 288 -18.24 17.12 6.70
CA TYR A 288 -18.79 18.38 6.19
C TYR A 288 -19.40 18.26 4.78
N ASN A 289 -18.80 17.45 3.89
CA ASN A 289 -19.23 17.36 2.49
C ASN A 289 -19.57 15.90 2.08
N ASN A 290 -20.79 15.68 1.61
CA ASN A 290 -21.31 14.37 1.23
C ASN A 290 -20.60 13.74 0.02
N ASP A 291 -20.11 14.54 -0.92
CA ASP A 291 -19.37 14.04 -2.08
C ASP A 291 -18.00 13.54 -1.63
N LEU A 292 -17.32 14.28 -0.74
CA LEU A 292 -16.09 13.83 -0.11
C LEU A 292 -16.31 12.59 0.77
N LYS A 293 -17.44 12.50 1.49
CA LYS A 293 -17.80 11.31 2.28
C LYS A 293 -17.84 10.04 1.41
N LYS A 294 -18.41 10.16 0.20
CA LYS A 294 -18.53 9.07 -0.77
C LYS A 294 -17.20 8.79 -1.47
N LEU A 295 -16.45 9.82 -1.83
CA LEU A 295 -15.22 9.72 -2.61
C LEU A 295 -14.03 9.23 -1.78
N VAL A 296 -13.79 9.81 -0.61
CA VAL A 296 -12.67 9.43 0.25
C VAL A 296 -13.05 8.16 1.02
N LYS A 297 -12.50 7.03 0.57
CA LYS A 297 -12.81 5.69 1.10
C LYS A 297 -11.89 5.26 2.23
N GLY A 298 -10.77 5.95 2.43
CA GLY A 298 -9.79 5.53 3.42
C GLY A 298 -8.58 6.43 3.57
N VAL A 299 -7.70 6.00 4.48
CA VAL A 299 -6.40 6.65 4.74
C VAL A 299 -5.26 5.63 4.70
N MET A 300 -4.06 6.13 4.44
CA MET A 300 -2.82 5.39 4.57
C MET A 300 -1.95 6.01 5.66
N ILE A 301 -1.51 5.19 6.62
CA ILE A 301 -0.79 5.62 7.83
C ILE A 301 0.48 4.79 7.99
N GLU A 302 1.59 5.46 8.33
CA GLU A 302 2.85 4.81 8.71
C GLU A 302 2.97 4.74 10.22
N SER A 303 2.95 3.52 10.73
CA SER A 303 2.88 3.19 12.14
C SER A 303 3.63 1.88 12.40
N TYR A 304 4.30 1.80 13.54
CA TYR A 304 4.92 0.56 13.98
C TYR A 304 4.75 0.36 15.50
N ILE A 305 5.53 -0.55 16.09
CA ILE A 305 5.47 -0.79 17.53
C ILE A 305 6.06 0.40 18.28
N GLU A 306 7.31 0.72 17.95
CA GLU A 306 8.06 1.85 18.47
C GLU A 306 8.02 3.04 17.50
N GLU A 307 7.97 4.25 18.05
CA GLU A 307 7.89 5.46 17.25
C GLU A 307 9.24 5.90 16.68
N GLY A 308 9.18 6.73 15.64
CA GLY A 308 10.34 7.28 14.97
C GLY A 308 11.01 6.27 14.02
N CYS A 309 12.30 6.45 13.80
CA CYS A 309 13.14 5.54 13.03
C CYS A 309 14.52 5.39 13.67
N GLN A 310 15.26 4.42 13.18
CA GLN A 310 16.59 4.07 13.64
C GLN A 310 17.50 3.71 12.45
N LYS A 311 18.79 3.61 12.71
CA LYS A 311 19.75 3.01 11.76
C LYS A 311 19.68 1.49 11.82
N ILE A 312 20.26 0.83 10.81
CA ILE A 312 20.23 -0.63 10.68
C ILE A 312 20.97 -1.32 11.86
N ASP A 313 22.02 -0.70 12.40
CA ASP A 313 22.87 -1.24 13.46
C ASP A 313 22.33 -0.99 14.89
N GLU A 314 21.21 -0.28 15.04
CA GLU A 314 20.63 0.06 16.35
C GLU A 314 19.67 -1.02 16.88
N HIS A 315 19.09 -1.85 16.00
CA HIS A 315 18.36 -3.09 16.32
C HIS A 315 17.26 -2.97 17.39
N ILE A 316 16.63 -1.81 17.55
CA ILE A 316 15.47 -1.61 18.43
C ILE A 316 14.28 -2.38 17.85
N TYR A 317 13.74 -3.32 18.63
CA TYR A 317 12.63 -4.17 18.21
C TYR A 317 11.41 -3.34 17.79
N GLY A 318 10.89 -3.58 16.59
CA GLY A 318 9.66 -2.93 16.11
C GLY A 318 9.78 -1.42 15.88
N LYS A 319 10.98 -0.92 15.57
CA LYS A 319 11.24 0.46 15.17
C LYS A 319 11.75 0.53 13.73
N SER A 320 11.18 1.43 12.93
CA SER A 320 11.46 1.53 11.49
C SER A 320 12.93 1.81 11.19
N ILE A 321 13.53 1.08 10.25
CA ILE A 321 14.86 1.41 9.68
C ILE A 321 14.79 2.35 8.46
N THR A 322 13.61 2.88 8.13
CA THR A 322 13.40 3.79 6.99
C THR A 322 12.73 5.12 7.40
N ASP A 323 11.55 5.47 6.86
CA ASP A 323 10.88 6.69 7.31
C ASP A 323 10.32 6.50 8.73
N PRO A 324 10.29 7.57 9.55
CA PRO A 324 9.79 7.48 10.91
C PRO A 324 8.29 7.19 10.97
N CYS A 325 7.88 6.37 11.93
CA CYS A 325 6.51 5.89 12.11
C CYS A 325 5.89 6.36 13.43
N LEU A 326 4.56 6.39 13.51
CA LEU A 326 3.86 6.49 14.80
C LEU A 326 4.14 5.23 15.65
N GLY A 327 4.21 5.37 16.96
CA GLY A 327 4.25 4.23 17.88
C GLY A 327 2.87 3.61 18.12
N TRP A 328 2.85 2.45 18.77
CA TRP A 328 1.62 1.66 18.97
C TRP A 328 0.52 2.41 19.74
N ALA A 329 0.87 3.12 20.82
CA ALA A 329 -0.13 3.82 21.64
C ALA A 329 -0.90 4.89 20.85
N ALA A 330 -0.19 5.70 20.05
CA ALA A 330 -0.80 6.71 19.18
C ALA A 330 -1.63 6.05 18.06
N THR A 331 -1.17 4.90 17.57
CA THR A 331 -1.84 4.12 16.53
C THR A 331 -3.18 3.57 16.97
N GLU A 332 -3.22 2.93 18.14
CA GLU A 332 -4.45 2.38 18.71
C GLU A 332 -5.47 3.49 18.97
N GLN A 333 -5.05 4.61 19.57
CA GLN A 333 -5.93 5.76 19.80
C GLN A 333 -6.48 6.33 18.50
N LEU A 334 -5.65 6.42 17.46
CA LEU A 334 -6.07 6.93 16.16
C LEU A 334 -7.08 5.99 15.49
N LEU A 335 -6.88 4.67 15.57
CA LEU A 335 -7.83 3.69 15.02
C LEU A 335 -9.21 3.77 15.68
N TYR A 336 -9.27 3.86 17.02
CA TYR A 336 -10.55 4.05 17.72
C TYR A 336 -11.20 5.38 17.35
N TYR A 337 -10.42 6.46 17.28
CA TYR A 337 -10.93 7.76 16.82
C TYR A 337 -11.52 7.68 15.41
N ILE A 338 -10.83 7.05 14.45
CA ILE A 338 -11.36 6.90 13.09
C ILE A 338 -12.68 6.13 13.13
N ALA A 339 -12.75 5.01 13.87
CA ALA A 339 -13.97 4.19 13.97
C ALA A 339 -15.17 4.97 14.53
N GLU A 340 -14.95 5.88 15.48
CA GLU A 340 -16.00 6.73 16.06
C GLU A 340 -16.54 7.80 15.09
N GLN A 341 -15.72 8.24 14.12
CA GLN A 341 -16.06 9.36 13.24
C GLN A 341 -16.64 8.94 11.88
N VAL A 342 -16.63 7.65 11.52
CA VAL A 342 -17.02 7.16 10.18
C VAL A 342 -18.43 6.60 10.06
#